data_AF-A0A0W0YUR2-F1
#
_entry.id   AF-A0A0W0YUR2-F1
#
_cell.length_a   1.000
_cell.length_b   1.000
_cell.length_c   1.000
_cell.angle_alpha   90.00
_cell.angle_beta   90.00
_cell.angle_gamma   90.00
#
_symmetry.space_group_name_H-M   'P 1'
#
loop_
_entity.id
_entity.type
_entity.pdbx_description
1 polymer ?
#
loop_
_entity_poly.entity_id
_entity_poly.type
_entity_poly.pdbx_seq_one_letter_code
_entity_poly.pdbx_strand_id
1 'polypeptide(L)'
;MENSEFILIIMAFLLGVRHGFDLDHLATIDSVARVVSENRALAKIVGLLFSLGHGFVVILISLIIGYGFEPASVPLWLDGLGNSISIFFLLVFGIINLYSIFQSPQNSALPISLKNYISKKLIHRDFNPFYIIFIGALFALSFDTVSQVILFSLSAQAMAGWLFSGLLGVVFMCGMMVSDGLNGFIVSIVIQRANAGSLLLSRLAGLMIASFSLIIGLINCIKMYH
;
A
#
# COMPACT_ATOMS: atom_id res chain seq x y z
N MET A 1 14.02 29.98 -14.60
CA MET A 1 13.15 29.43 -13.54
C MET A 1 12.71 27.99 -13.83
N GLU A 2 13.02 27.40 -15.00
CA GLU A 2 12.50 26.07 -15.41
C GLU A 2 13.21 24.85 -14.78
N ASN A 3 14.50 24.94 -14.43
CA ASN A 3 15.27 23.77 -14.03
C ASN A 3 14.89 23.22 -12.63
N SER A 4 14.55 24.10 -11.69
CA SER A 4 14.25 23.73 -10.30
C SER A 4 12.89 23.05 -10.15
N GLU A 5 11.89 23.49 -10.91
CA GLU A 5 10.55 22.88 -10.94
C GLU A 5 10.60 21.47 -11.55
N PHE A 6 11.35 21.33 -12.64
CA PHE A 6 11.55 20.05 -13.30
C PHE A 6 12.25 19.02 -12.39
N ILE A 7 13.25 19.45 -11.62
CA ILE A 7 13.92 18.60 -10.62
C ILE A 7 12.93 18.11 -9.56
N LEU A 8 12.04 18.98 -9.08
CA LEU A 8 11.01 18.60 -8.10
C LEU A 8 10.03 17.58 -8.66
N ILE A 9 9.57 17.77 -9.90
CA ILE A 9 8.68 16.82 -10.58
C ILE A 9 9.33 15.43 -10.65
N ILE A 10 10.59 15.37 -11.10
CA ILE A 10 11.33 14.10 -11.15
C ILE A 10 11.51 13.50 -9.76
N MET A 11 11.89 14.31 -8.77
CA MET A 11 12.06 13.85 -7.39
C MET A 11 10.78 13.27 -6.83
N ALA A 12 9.64 13.95 -7.00
CA ALA A 12 8.36 13.45 -6.53
C ALA A 12 7.93 12.16 -7.22
N PHE A 13 8.19 12.03 -8.53
CA PHE A 13 7.94 10.78 -9.25
C PHE A 13 8.80 9.65 -8.69
N LEU A 14 10.10 9.87 -8.51
CA LEU A 14 11.02 8.87 -7.96
C LEU A 14 10.72 8.52 -6.50
N LEU A 15 10.29 9.50 -5.70
CA LEU A 15 9.80 9.28 -4.34
C LEU A 15 8.55 8.39 -4.37
N GLY A 16 7.60 8.64 -5.28
CA GLY A 16 6.43 7.80 -5.46
C GLY A 16 6.78 6.36 -5.86
N VAL A 17 7.69 6.19 -6.83
CA VAL A 17 8.19 4.86 -7.22
C VAL A 17 8.81 4.15 -6.04
N ARG A 18 9.69 4.82 -5.29
CA ARG A 18 10.36 4.29 -4.10
C ARG A 18 9.32 3.89 -3.04
N HIS A 19 8.35 4.75 -2.75
CA HIS A 19 7.35 4.51 -1.72
C HIS A 19 6.49 3.28 -2.03
N GLY A 20 6.10 3.06 -3.30
CA GLY A 20 5.40 1.82 -3.68
C GLY A 20 6.23 0.53 -3.54
N PHE A 21 7.55 0.62 -3.37
CA PHE A 21 8.40 -0.53 -3.01
C PHE A 21 8.52 -0.75 -1.50
N ASP A 22 7.87 0.07 -0.68
CA ASP A 22 7.86 -0.14 0.76
C ASP A 22 7.16 -1.47 1.10
N LEU A 23 7.69 -2.12 2.13
CA LEU A 23 7.36 -3.52 2.43
C LEU A 23 5.89 -3.71 2.81
N ASP A 24 5.27 -2.68 3.36
CA ASP A 24 3.87 -2.62 3.76
C ASP A 24 2.92 -2.57 2.53
N HIS A 25 3.28 -1.83 1.49
CA HIS A 25 2.60 -1.83 0.20
C HIS A 25 2.72 -3.21 -0.47
N LEU A 26 3.95 -3.72 -0.58
CA LEU A 26 4.20 -5.04 -1.17
C LEU A 26 3.41 -6.14 -0.47
N ALA A 27 3.39 -6.11 0.87
CA ALA A 27 2.67 -7.06 1.69
C ALA A 27 1.16 -7.02 1.48
N THR A 28 0.60 -5.82 1.49
CA THR A 28 -0.84 -5.60 1.40
C THR A 28 -1.35 -5.95 0.01
N ILE A 29 -0.66 -5.49 -1.03
CA ILE A 29 -1.00 -5.80 -2.42
C ILE A 29 -0.93 -7.30 -2.68
N ASP A 30 0.11 -8.00 -2.21
CA ASP A 30 0.22 -9.45 -2.35
C ASP A 30 -0.94 -10.18 -1.67
N SER A 31 -1.26 -9.80 -0.43
CA SER A 31 -2.38 -10.37 0.35
C SER A 31 -3.71 -10.18 -0.36
N VAL A 32 -4.01 -8.96 -0.81
CA VAL A 32 -5.26 -8.64 -1.51
C VAL A 32 -5.33 -9.35 -2.85
N ALA A 33 -4.24 -9.40 -3.63
CA ALA A 33 -4.17 -10.11 -4.90
C ALA A 33 -4.43 -11.62 -4.75
N ARG A 34 -4.00 -12.24 -3.65
CA ARG A 34 -4.32 -13.63 -3.31
C ARG A 34 -5.79 -13.83 -2.97
N VAL A 35 -6.39 -12.90 -2.22
CA VAL A 35 -7.82 -12.96 -1.86
C VAL A 35 -8.69 -12.86 -3.12
N VAL A 36 -8.38 -11.94 -4.04
CA VAL A 36 -9.16 -11.74 -5.28
C VAL A 36 -8.69 -12.59 -6.46
N SER A 37 -7.82 -13.57 -6.22
CA SER A 37 -7.18 -14.40 -7.27
C SER A 37 -8.15 -15.13 -8.20
N GLU A 38 -9.38 -15.39 -7.75
CA GLU A 38 -10.45 -15.97 -8.57
C GLU A 38 -10.86 -15.05 -9.72
N ASN A 39 -10.84 -13.72 -9.50
CA ASN A 39 -11.03 -12.72 -10.54
C ASN A 39 -9.68 -12.27 -11.10
N ARG A 40 -9.22 -12.95 -12.16
CA ARG A 40 -7.92 -12.70 -12.80
C ARG A 40 -7.73 -11.27 -13.30
N ALA A 41 -8.80 -10.60 -13.74
CA ALA A 41 -8.72 -9.23 -14.21
C ALA A 41 -8.49 -8.28 -13.03
N LEU A 42 -9.25 -8.45 -11.94
CA LEU A 42 -9.10 -7.66 -10.73
C LEU A 42 -7.74 -7.87 -10.08
N ALA A 43 -7.27 -9.12 -9.97
CA ALA A 43 -5.98 -9.46 -9.36
C ALA A 43 -4.78 -8.74 -10.02
N LYS A 44 -4.82 -8.53 -11.35
CA LYS A 44 -3.76 -7.82 -12.09
C LYS A 44 -3.70 -6.32 -11.79
N ILE A 45 -4.83 -5.71 -11.43
CA ILE A 45 -4.95 -4.27 -11.23
C ILE A 45 -5.03 -3.87 -9.74
N VAL A 46 -4.87 -4.83 -8.82
CA VAL A 46 -4.91 -4.57 -7.36
C VAL A 46 -3.95 -3.45 -6.96
N GLY A 47 -2.71 -3.51 -7.45
CA GLY A 47 -1.70 -2.49 -7.17
C GLY A 47 -2.13 -1.11 -7.64
N LEU A 48 -2.65 -1.00 -8.87
CA LEU A 48 -3.14 0.27 -9.42
C LEU A 48 -4.33 0.83 -8.60
N LEU A 49 -5.27 -0.02 -8.18
CA LEU A 49 -6.41 0.39 -7.35
C LEU A 49 -5.96 0.84 -5.95
N PHE A 50 -4.97 0.15 -5.38
CA PHE A 50 -4.38 0.52 -4.09
C PHE A 50 -3.71 1.90 -4.19
N SER A 51 -2.83 2.13 -5.17
CA SER A 51 -2.17 3.42 -5.35
C SER A 51 -3.14 4.54 -5.72
N LEU A 52 -4.26 4.23 -6.38
CA LEU A 52 -5.30 5.23 -6.67
C LEU A 52 -5.92 5.77 -5.38
N GLY A 53 -6.28 4.89 -4.45
CA GLY A 53 -6.82 5.29 -3.16
C GLY A 53 -5.79 6.00 -2.30
N HIS A 54 -4.58 5.47 -2.24
CA HIS A 54 -3.47 6.07 -1.51
C HIS A 54 -3.13 7.47 -2.06
N GLY A 55 -2.94 7.55 -3.37
CA GLY A 55 -2.61 8.78 -4.09
C GLY A 55 -3.69 9.86 -3.97
N PHE A 56 -4.97 9.49 -3.90
CA PHE A 56 -6.05 10.44 -3.63
C PHE A 56 -5.85 11.17 -2.30
N VAL A 57 -5.51 10.44 -1.24
CA VAL A 57 -5.22 11.03 0.08
C VAL A 57 -3.95 11.88 0.03
N VAL A 58 -2.90 11.41 -0.66
CA VAL A 58 -1.67 12.18 -0.87
C VAL A 58 -1.95 13.52 -1.54
N ILE A 59 -2.71 13.54 -2.64
CA ILE A 59 -3.07 14.76 -3.37
C ILE A 59 -3.85 15.71 -2.45
N LEU A 60 -4.78 15.17 -1.65
CA LEU A 60 -5.58 15.96 -0.73
C LEU A 60 -4.70 16.60 0.36
N ILE A 61 -3.79 15.85 0.97
CA ILE A 61 -2.83 16.36 1.96
C ILE A 61 -1.94 17.42 1.31
N SER A 62 -1.41 17.16 0.11
CA SER A 62 -0.60 18.13 -0.64
C SER A 62 -1.34 19.45 -0.86
N LEU A 63 -2.60 19.40 -1.30
CA LEU A 63 -3.40 20.61 -1.49
C LEU A 63 -3.65 21.35 -0.18
N ILE A 64 -3.92 20.65 0.92
CA ILE A 64 -4.13 21.27 2.25
C ILE A 64 -2.86 22.01 2.69
N ILE A 65 -1.72 21.32 2.69
CA ILE A 65 -0.44 21.91 3.07
C ILE A 65 -0.06 23.06 2.13
N GLY A 66 -0.21 22.83 0.82
CA GLY A 66 0.06 23.82 -0.21
C GLY A 66 -0.81 25.06 -0.09
N TYR A 67 -2.03 24.97 0.45
CA TYR A 67 -2.89 26.13 0.69
C TYR A 67 -2.42 27.00 1.87
N GLY A 68 -1.47 26.53 2.66
CA GLY A 68 -0.90 27.26 3.81
C GLY A 68 -1.38 26.76 5.17
N PHE A 69 -1.90 25.52 5.24
CA PHE A 69 -2.18 24.89 6.53
C PHE A 69 -0.86 24.56 7.23
N GLU A 70 -0.65 25.11 8.43
CA GLU A 70 0.61 24.89 9.16
C GLU A 70 0.67 23.46 9.71
N PRO A 71 1.72 22.68 9.42
CA PRO A 71 1.86 21.31 9.95
C PRO A 71 1.84 21.27 11.49
N ALA A 72 2.26 22.35 12.16
CA ALA A 72 2.22 22.48 13.62
C ALA A 72 0.80 22.47 14.22
N SER A 73 -0.22 22.65 13.38
CA SER A 73 -1.63 22.61 13.79
C SER A 73 -2.29 21.24 13.60
N VAL A 74 -1.56 20.24 13.09
CA VAL A 74 -2.05 18.86 13.00
C VAL A 74 -2.12 18.26 14.42
N PRO A 75 -3.29 17.78 14.88
CA PRO A 75 -3.41 17.21 16.22
C PRO A 75 -2.54 15.97 16.39
N LEU A 76 -1.79 15.85 17.49
CA LEU A 76 -0.96 14.66 17.78
C LEU A 76 -1.75 13.33 17.75
N TRP A 77 -3.06 13.35 18.01
CA TRP A 77 -3.88 12.15 17.96
C TRP A 77 -4.04 11.59 16.53
N LEU A 78 -3.92 12.46 15.51
CA LEU A 78 -3.99 12.07 14.10
C LEU A 78 -2.78 11.22 13.69
N ASP A 79 -1.60 11.54 14.24
CA ASP A 79 -0.38 10.71 14.07
C ASP A 79 -0.57 9.33 14.71
N GLY A 80 -1.11 9.29 15.93
CA GLY A 80 -1.39 8.04 16.64
C GLY A 80 -2.43 7.14 15.94
N LEU A 81 -3.44 7.75 15.31
CA LEU A 81 -4.43 7.04 14.50
C LEU A 81 -3.81 6.46 13.23
N GLY A 82 -3.06 7.27 12.47
CA GLY A 82 -2.42 6.82 11.23
C GLY A 82 -1.49 5.63 11.45
N ASN A 83 -0.66 5.71 12.50
CA ASN A 83 0.23 4.61 12.89
C ASN A 83 -0.56 3.38 13.36
N SER A 84 -1.59 3.56 14.19
CA SER A 84 -2.42 2.44 14.66
C SER A 84 -3.13 1.72 13.52
N ILE A 85 -3.62 2.45 12.53
CA ILE A 85 -4.28 1.89 11.34
C ILE A 85 -3.29 1.06 10.53
N SER A 86 -2.10 1.60 10.24
CA SER A 86 -1.05 0.88 9.50
C SER A 86 -0.59 -0.39 10.24
N ILE A 87 -0.32 -0.29 11.54
CA ILE A 87 0.03 -1.42 12.41
C ILE A 87 -1.07 -2.48 12.40
N PHE A 88 -2.33 -2.08 12.54
CA PHE A 88 -3.46 -3.00 12.57
C PHE A 88 -3.54 -3.81 11.27
N PHE A 89 -3.50 -3.15 10.10
CA PHE A 89 -3.55 -3.86 8.82
C PHE A 89 -2.32 -4.74 8.60
N LEU A 90 -1.11 -4.28 8.96
CA LEU A 90 0.11 -5.08 8.86
C LEU A 90 0.06 -6.34 9.73
N LEU A 91 -0.40 -6.24 10.97
CA LEU A 91 -0.56 -7.39 11.86
C LEU A 91 -1.63 -8.34 11.33
N VAL A 92 -2.78 -7.81 10.90
CA VAL A 92 -3.89 -8.63 10.36
C VAL A 92 -3.45 -9.37 9.10
N PHE A 93 -2.87 -8.69 8.11
CA PHE A 93 -2.41 -9.32 6.88
C PHE A 93 -1.21 -10.25 7.11
N GLY A 94 -0.30 -9.89 8.02
CA GLY A 94 0.81 -10.74 8.45
C GLY A 94 0.33 -12.06 9.05
N ILE A 95 -0.63 -12.01 9.98
CA ILE A 95 -1.23 -13.21 10.59
C ILE A 95 -1.98 -14.04 9.54
N ILE A 96 -2.77 -13.41 8.67
CA ILE A 96 -3.50 -14.10 7.60
C ILE A 96 -2.55 -14.86 6.68
N ASN A 97 -1.46 -14.22 6.23
CA ASN A 97 -0.45 -14.85 5.37
C ASN A 97 0.27 -15.99 6.09
N LEU A 98 0.69 -15.78 7.35
CA LEU A 98 1.37 -16.80 8.14
C LEU A 98 0.48 -18.03 8.35
N TYR A 99 -0.77 -17.82 8.75
CA TYR A 99 -1.74 -18.89 8.96
C TYR A 99 -2.07 -19.65 7.66
N SER A 100 -2.09 -18.96 6.51
CA SER A 100 -2.25 -19.59 5.21
C SER A 100 -1.09 -20.53 4.85
N ILE A 101 0.13 -20.25 5.30
CA ILE A 101 1.30 -21.07 5.02
C ILE A 101 1.30 -22.33 5.88
N PHE A 102 0.94 -22.21 7.17
CA PHE A 102 0.98 -23.33 8.12
C PHE A 102 -0.15 -24.35 7.95
N GLN A 103 -1.32 -23.96 7.41
CA GLN A 103 -2.46 -24.88 7.29
C GLN A 103 -2.47 -25.78 6.04
N SER A 104 -1.59 -25.57 5.06
CA SER A 104 -1.59 -26.39 3.83
C SER A 104 -0.23 -27.04 3.56
N PRO A 105 0.11 -28.16 4.22
CA PRO A 105 1.36 -28.89 3.98
C PRO A 105 1.39 -29.60 2.61
N GLN A 106 0.24 -29.98 2.05
CA GLN A 106 0.15 -30.72 0.79
C GLN A 106 -0.94 -30.15 -0.13
N ASN A 107 -0.55 -29.81 -1.36
CA ASN A 107 -1.41 -29.62 -2.53
C ASN A 107 -2.50 -28.53 -2.48
N SER A 108 -2.13 -27.27 -2.39
CA SER A 108 -2.89 -26.23 -3.11
C SER A 108 -2.15 -24.90 -3.18
N ALA A 109 -2.24 -24.26 -4.35
CA ALA A 109 -1.90 -22.86 -4.61
C ALA A 109 -2.99 -21.89 -4.07
N LEU A 110 -3.84 -22.36 -3.15
CA LEU A 110 -4.97 -21.62 -2.57
C LEU A 110 -5.07 -21.97 -1.07
N PRO A 111 -5.42 -21.02 -0.19
CA PRO A 111 -5.83 -21.38 1.17
C PRO A 111 -7.14 -22.15 1.07
N ILE A 112 -7.23 -23.36 1.65
CA ILE A 112 -8.47 -24.16 1.65
C ILE A 112 -9.20 -24.12 3.00
N SER A 113 -8.53 -23.79 4.12
CA SER A 113 -9.16 -23.92 5.43
C SER A 113 -9.95 -22.67 5.89
N LEU A 114 -9.36 -21.47 5.90
CA LEU A 114 -10.10 -20.23 6.24
C LEU A 114 -10.84 -19.63 5.03
N LYS A 115 -10.28 -19.83 3.82
CA LYS A 115 -10.91 -19.41 2.57
C LYS A 115 -12.23 -20.13 2.37
N ASN A 116 -12.40 -21.44 2.60
CA ASN A 116 -13.72 -22.06 2.44
C ASN A 116 -14.76 -21.56 3.45
N TYR A 117 -14.36 -21.19 4.67
CA TYR A 117 -15.30 -20.72 5.70
C TYR A 117 -15.74 -19.25 5.47
N ILE A 118 -14.79 -18.37 5.16
CA ILE A 118 -15.09 -16.97 4.82
C ILE A 118 -15.61 -16.86 3.38
N SER A 119 -15.19 -17.74 2.46
CA SER A 119 -15.60 -17.71 1.05
C SER A 119 -17.02 -18.20 0.84
N LYS A 120 -17.40 -19.34 1.43
CA LYS A 120 -18.78 -19.82 1.30
C LYS A 120 -19.80 -18.90 1.96
N LYS A 121 -19.41 -18.12 2.98
CA LYS A 121 -20.33 -17.24 3.71
C LYS A 121 -20.26 -15.75 3.31
N LEU A 122 -19.15 -15.30 2.71
CA LEU A 122 -18.90 -13.88 2.39
C LEU A 122 -18.45 -13.62 0.93
N ILE A 123 -17.83 -14.57 0.22
CA ILE A 123 -17.12 -14.35 -1.07
C ILE A 123 -17.94 -14.78 -2.31
N HIS A 124 -19.17 -15.30 -2.15
CA HIS A 124 -20.14 -15.32 -3.28
C HIS A 124 -20.66 -13.92 -3.65
N ARG A 125 -20.14 -12.86 -3.04
CA ARG A 125 -20.49 -11.48 -3.36
C ARG A 125 -19.33 -10.80 -4.03
N ASP A 126 -19.60 -10.24 -5.20
CA ASP A 126 -18.68 -9.50 -6.05
C ASP A 126 -17.71 -8.64 -5.21
N PHE A 127 -16.44 -9.05 -5.17
CA PHE A 127 -15.44 -8.30 -4.42
C PHE A 127 -15.28 -6.94 -5.10
N ASN A 128 -15.82 -5.91 -4.45
CA ASN A 128 -15.95 -4.60 -5.05
C ASN A 128 -14.56 -3.91 -5.09
N PRO A 129 -14.08 -3.43 -6.26
CA PRO A 129 -12.84 -2.67 -6.38
C PRO A 129 -12.70 -1.52 -5.38
N PHE A 130 -13.82 -0.93 -4.95
CA PHE A 130 -13.85 0.14 -3.94
C PHE A 130 -13.17 -0.24 -2.62
N TYR A 131 -13.18 -1.51 -2.20
CA TYR A 131 -12.48 -1.92 -0.99
C TYR A 131 -10.96 -1.81 -1.10
N ILE A 132 -10.40 -2.09 -2.28
CA ILE A 132 -8.96 -2.02 -2.53
C ILE A 132 -8.50 -0.56 -2.49
N ILE A 133 -9.27 0.32 -3.13
CA ILE A 133 -9.07 1.78 -3.09
C ILE A 133 -9.14 2.27 -1.64
N PHE A 134 -10.15 1.83 -0.88
CA PHE A 134 -10.30 2.24 0.51
C PHE A 134 -9.13 1.79 1.41
N ILE A 135 -8.63 0.56 1.22
CA ILE A 135 -7.43 0.08 1.93
C ILE A 135 -6.23 0.97 1.59
N GLY A 136 -6.00 1.28 0.30
CA GLY A 136 -4.93 2.19 -0.11
C GLY A 136 -5.03 3.58 0.55
N ALA A 137 -6.23 4.14 0.61
CA ALA A 137 -6.48 5.43 1.27
C ALA A 137 -6.16 5.40 2.77
N LEU A 138 -6.49 4.30 3.47
CA LEU A 138 -6.14 4.12 4.89
C LEU A 138 -4.62 4.01 5.10
N PHE A 139 -3.90 3.36 4.18
CA PHE A 139 -2.44 3.26 4.24
C PHE A 139 -1.75 4.61 4.02
N ALA A 140 -2.33 5.52 3.25
CA ALA A 140 -1.76 6.86 3.04
C ALA A 140 -1.73 7.73 4.30
N LEU A 141 -2.50 7.37 5.34
CA LEU A 141 -2.48 8.05 6.63
C LEU A 141 -1.29 7.61 7.50
N SER A 142 -0.44 6.70 7.01
CA SER A 142 0.77 6.30 7.72
C SER A 142 1.72 7.48 7.91
N PHE A 143 2.39 7.53 9.07
CA PHE A 143 3.26 8.63 9.45
C PHE A 143 4.39 8.90 8.44
N ASP A 144 4.98 7.84 7.89
CA ASP A 144 6.06 7.95 6.90
C ASP A 144 5.59 8.64 5.61
N THR A 145 4.39 8.29 5.11
CA THR A 145 3.77 8.92 3.95
C THR A 145 3.45 10.39 4.24
N VAL A 146 2.73 10.67 5.34
CA VAL A 146 2.31 12.02 5.69
C VAL A 146 3.51 12.96 5.80
N SER A 147 4.58 12.51 6.45
CA SER A 147 5.82 13.29 6.61
C SER A 147 6.48 13.60 5.26
N GLN A 148 6.58 12.63 4.35
CA GLN A 148 7.12 12.84 3.01
C GLN A 148 6.27 13.84 2.21
N VAL A 149 4.94 13.68 2.27
CA VAL A 149 3.99 14.53 1.57
C VAL A 149 4.08 15.97 2.05
N ILE A 150 4.14 16.19 3.36
CA ILE A 150 4.32 17.53 3.94
C ILE A 150 5.60 18.18 3.39
N LEU A 151 6.74 17.48 3.42
CA LEU A 151 8.04 18.03 3.02
C LEU A 151 8.07 18.48 1.56
N PHE A 152 7.62 17.62 0.62
CA PHE A 152 7.61 18.01 -0.79
C PHE A 152 6.53 19.06 -1.08
N SER A 153 5.43 19.05 -0.35
CA SER A 153 4.32 19.99 -0.55
C SER A 153 4.69 21.41 -0.13
N LEU A 154 5.37 21.57 1.01
CA LEU A 154 5.93 22.86 1.43
C LEU A 154 6.97 23.38 0.43
N SER A 155 7.84 22.50 -0.07
CA SER A 155 8.84 22.85 -1.09
C SER A 155 8.18 23.32 -2.38
N ALA A 156 7.15 22.61 -2.84
CA ALA A 156 6.38 22.96 -4.02
C ALA A 156 5.60 24.28 -3.85
N GLN A 157 4.98 24.48 -2.69
CA GLN A 157 4.25 25.70 -2.35
C GLN A 157 5.17 26.93 -2.41
N ALA A 158 6.34 26.85 -1.78
CA ALA A 158 7.31 27.94 -1.75
C ALA A 158 7.84 28.31 -3.14
N MET A 159 7.83 27.37 -4.09
CA MET A 159 8.37 27.57 -5.43
C MET A 159 7.33 28.06 -6.44
N ALA A 160 6.19 27.38 -6.55
CA ALA A 160 5.20 27.62 -7.61
C ALA A 160 3.75 27.60 -7.10
N GLY A 161 3.55 27.65 -5.79
CA GLY A 161 2.24 27.79 -5.16
C GLY A 161 1.49 26.47 -4.92
N TRP A 162 0.28 26.59 -4.38
CA TRP A 162 -0.51 25.47 -3.87
C TRP A 162 -0.95 24.47 -4.95
N LEU A 163 -1.28 24.96 -6.16
CA LEU A 163 -1.63 24.10 -7.29
C LEU A 163 -0.45 23.21 -7.72
N PHE A 164 0.77 23.74 -7.64
CA PHE A 164 1.98 22.96 -7.95
C PHE A 164 2.21 21.86 -6.92
N SER A 165 1.89 22.09 -5.65
CA SER A 165 1.91 21.03 -4.63
C SER A 165 0.91 19.91 -4.93
N GLY A 166 -0.32 20.25 -5.32
CA GLY A 166 -1.32 19.26 -5.75
C GLY A 166 -0.87 18.48 -6.99
N LEU A 167 -0.29 19.17 -7.99
CA LEU A 167 0.31 18.53 -9.16
C LEU A 167 1.41 17.55 -8.76
N LEU A 168 2.25 17.92 -7.80
CA LEU A 168 3.33 17.07 -7.31
C LEU A 168 2.79 15.81 -6.61
N GLY A 169 1.66 15.92 -5.89
CA GLY A 169 0.91 14.78 -5.38
C GLY A 169 0.40 13.83 -6.47
N VAL A 170 -0.08 14.37 -7.61
CA VAL A 170 -0.48 13.55 -8.78
C VAL A 170 0.74 12.84 -9.37
N VAL A 171 1.86 13.54 -9.51
CA VAL A 171 3.12 12.97 -10.03
C VAL A 171 3.64 11.86 -9.11
N PHE A 172 3.57 12.06 -7.80
CA PHE A 172 3.90 11.05 -6.79
C PHE A 172 3.00 9.80 -6.93
N MET A 173 1.68 10.01 -7.04
CA MET A 173 0.73 8.91 -7.30
C MET A 173 1.07 8.15 -8.60
N CYS A 174 1.41 8.85 -9.68
CA CYS A 174 1.83 8.22 -10.93
C CYS A 174 3.08 7.36 -10.76
N GLY A 175 4.08 7.83 -10.00
CA GLY A 175 5.27 7.05 -9.67
C GLY A 175 4.92 5.78 -8.90
N MET A 176 4.06 5.89 -7.90
CA MET A 176 3.59 4.76 -7.10
C MET A 176 2.78 3.76 -7.92
N MET A 177 1.90 4.22 -8.82
CA MET A 177 1.14 3.35 -9.71
C MET A 177 2.03 2.47 -10.59
N VAL A 178 3.24 2.94 -10.93
CA VAL A 178 4.23 2.13 -11.67
C VAL A 178 4.73 0.98 -10.79
N SER A 179 5.24 1.25 -9.59
CA SER A 179 5.80 0.21 -8.71
C SER A 179 4.75 -0.74 -8.16
N ASP A 180 3.66 -0.23 -7.59
CA ASP A 180 2.56 -1.02 -7.05
C ASP A 180 1.85 -1.80 -8.15
N GLY A 181 1.60 -1.17 -9.30
CA GLY A 181 0.98 -1.80 -10.46
C GLY A 181 1.81 -2.97 -11.00
N LEU A 182 3.14 -2.78 -11.11
CA LEU A 182 4.06 -3.86 -11.47
C LEU A 182 4.03 -4.99 -10.43
N ASN A 183 4.04 -4.67 -9.13
CA ASN A 183 3.94 -5.66 -8.07
C ASN A 183 2.66 -6.49 -8.18
N GLY A 184 1.50 -5.85 -8.24
CA GLY A 184 0.21 -6.53 -8.38
C GLY A 184 0.13 -7.40 -9.64
N PHE A 185 0.66 -6.91 -10.76
CA PHE A 185 0.72 -7.65 -12.01
C PHE A 185 1.61 -8.90 -11.90
N ILE A 186 2.82 -8.77 -11.34
CA ILE A 186 3.77 -9.88 -11.15
C ILE A 186 3.18 -10.94 -10.22
N VAL A 187 2.65 -10.52 -9.06
CA VAL A 187 2.02 -11.43 -8.08
C VAL A 187 0.86 -12.19 -8.73
N SER A 188 0.00 -11.49 -9.49
CA SER A 188 -1.10 -12.12 -10.21
C SER A 188 -0.62 -13.17 -11.21
N ILE A 189 0.50 -12.94 -11.91
CA ILE A 189 1.07 -13.94 -12.83
C ILE A 189 1.60 -15.14 -12.06
N VAL A 190 2.33 -14.92 -10.96
CA VAL A 190 2.93 -15.99 -10.13
C VAL A 190 1.83 -16.90 -9.58
N ILE A 191 0.74 -16.32 -9.07
CA ILE A 191 -0.42 -17.08 -8.56
C ILE A 191 -1.10 -17.87 -9.68
N GLN A 192 -1.28 -17.29 -10.87
CA GLN A 192 -1.99 -17.95 -11.97
C GLN A 192 -1.16 -19.04 -12.67
N ARG A 193 0.17 -18.93 -12.66
CA ARG A 193 1.09 -19.87 -13.31
C ARG A 193 1.64 -20.93 -12.36
N ALA A 194 0.98 -21.20 -11.22
CA ALA A 194 1.50 -22.03 -10.14
C ALA A 194 1.74 -23.52 -10.52
N ASN A 195 2.83 -23.80 -11.23
CA ASN A 195 3.50 -25.10 -11.30
C ASN A 195 4.29 -25.34 -9.99
N ALA A 196 4.72 -26.58 -9.70
CA ALA A 196 5.35 -26.99 -8.45
C ALA A 196 6.50 -26.07 -7.95
N GLY A 197 7.31 -25.49 -8.84
CA GLY A 197 8.37 -24.53 -8.48
C GLY A 197 7.87 -23.12 -8.09
N SER A 198 6.74 -22.68 -8.64
CA SER A 198 6.11 -21.38 -8.32
C SER A 198 5.45 -21.40 -6.93
N LEU A 199 5.06 -22.58 -6.43
CA LEU A 199 4.49 -22.73 -5.10
C LEU A 199 5.49 -22.40 -3.99
N LEU A 200 6.75 -22.81 -4.16
CA LEU A 200 7.82 -22.57 -3.21
C LEU A 200 8.24 -21.10 -3.23
N LEU A 201 8.34 -20.51 -4.42
CA LEU A 201 8.62 -19.08 -4.59
C LEU A 201 7.51 -18.20 -3.98
N SER A 202 6.25 -18.58 -4.20
CA SER A 202 5.10 -17.89 -3.62
C SER A 202 5.03 -18.05 -2.10
N ARG A 203 5.44 -19.20 -1.54
CA ARG A 203 5.50 -19.43 -0.09
C ARG A 203 6.63 -18.65 0.56
N LEU A 204 7.81 -18.63 -0.06
CA LEU A 204 8.94 -17.84 0.43
C LEU A 204 8.62 -16.35 0.39
N ALA A 205 8.04 -15.85 -0.70
CA ALA A 205 7.60 -14.47 -0.81
C ALA A 205 6.57 -14.14 0.28
N GLY A 206 5.51 -14.95 0.43
CA GLY A 206 4.49 -14.76 1.46
C GLY A 206 5.04 -14.85 2.89
N LEU A 207 6.00 -15.75 3.15
CA LEU A 207 6.63 -15.90 4.46
C LEU A 207 7.54 -14.72 4.79
N MET A 208 8.34 -14.27 3.82
CA MET A 208 9.15 -13.06 3.95
C MET A 208 8.26 -11.86 4.24
N ILE A 209 7.24 -11.65 3.41
CA ILE A 209 6.24 -10.59 3.57
C ILE A 209 5.58 -10.62 4.95
N ALA A 210 5.10 -11.80 5.39
CA ALA A 210 4.44 -11.95 6.69
C ALA A 210 5.40 -11.68 7.86
N SER A 211 6.61 -12.23 7.79
CA SER A 211 7.63 -12.04 8.82
C SER A 211 8.02 -10.57 8.95
N PHE A 212 8.27 -9.89 7.83
CA PHE A 212 8.59 -8.47 7.81
C PHE A 212 7.42 -7.61 8.26
N SER A 213 6.18 -7.90 7.84
CA SER A 213 4.99 -7.17 8.28
C SER A 213 4.79 -7.26 9.79
N LEU A 214 5.00 -8.46 10.36
CA LEU A 214 4.94 -8.68 11.81
C LEU A 214 6.08 -7.95 12.54
N ILE A 215 7.31 -7.99 12.01
CA ILE A 215 8.46 -7.29 12.59
C ILE A 215 8.23 -5.76 12.57
N ILE A 216 7.82 -5.20 11.42
CA ILE A 216 7.55 -3.76 11.29
C ILE A 216 6.39 -3.35 12.19
N GLY A 217 5.30 -4.13 12.21
CA GLY A 217 4.17 -3.91 13.12
C GLY A 217 4.59 -3.93 14.60
N LEU A 218 5.44 -4.88 15.00
CA LEU A 218 5.99 -4.95 16.35
C LEU A 218 6.89 -3.76 16.69
N ILE A 219 7.79 -3.37 15.78
CA ILE A 219 8.67 -2.20 15.96
C ILE A 219 7.84 -0.92 16.13
N ASN A 220 6.81 -0.74 15.28
CA ASN A 220 5.94 0.41 15.35
C ASN A 220 5.07 0.41 16.61
N CYS A 221 4.60 -0.76 17.07
CA CYS A 221 3.97 -0.92 18.39
C CYS A 221 4.89 -0.46 19.52
N ILE A 222 6.16 -0.89 19.52
CA ILE A 222 7.13 -0.53 20.57
C ILE A 222 7.39 0.98 20.57
N LYS A 223 7.56 1.59 19.38
CA LYS A 223 7.70 3.04 19.22
C LYS A 223 6.47 3.84 19.67
N MET A 224 5.28 3.24 19.69
CA MET A 224 4.06 3.94 20.12
C MET A 224 3.95 4.07 21.64
N TYR A 225 4.67 3.23 22.39
CA TYR A 225 4.66 3.20 23.86
C TYR A 225 5.91 3.86 24.50
N HIS A 226 6.84 4.35 23.70
CA HIS A 226 8.09 5.00 24.12
C HIS A 226 8.21 6.39 23.52
#